data_AF-A0AA41S047-F1
#
_entry.id   AF-A0AA41S047-F1
#
_cell.length_a   1.000
_cell.length_b   1.000
_cell.length_c   1.000
_cell.angle_alpha   90.00
_cell.angle_beta   90.00
_cell.angle_gamma   90.00
#
_symmetry.space_group_name_H-M   'P 1'
#
loop_
_entity.id
_entity.type
_entity.pdbx_description
1 polymer ?
#
loop_
_entity_poly.entity_id
_entity_poly.type
_entity_poly.pdbx_seq_one_letter_code
_entity_poly.pdbx_strand_id
1 'polypeptide(L)'
;MGSVFGGFQVHCGFIRNGGAEMDPADVEYVKKCRFVVASGIFDGYDTPHQPSNISRRSQELFCFLMAVDQQSLDFIKENVTVRADGHGGKWVGIWRLILLKTPPYDEPRRNGKVPKILTHRLYPQAEYSIWIDGKMELMVDPLLMLERYLWRDKNTFAIARHKHHQSIYEEADAINRRKRYARFLIILHAKIYFYEGMEPWSAKKDTISDVPEGAVIIREHTALNNLFSCLWFNEVNLFTPRDQLSFGYVVYRLGSAFKFFMFPNCEYNSLFILHSHTREHSSVVEWVKSLDEFKRNTTGLKESRGGLGLWMPYPGDLDSV
;
A
#
# COMPACT_ATOMS: atom_id res chain seq x y z
N MET A 1 -41.64 17.55 -3.44
CA MET A 1 -40.33 17.70 -2.78
C MET A 1 -39.77 16.31 -2.52
N GLY A 2 -39.00 15.78 -3.47
CA GLY A 2 -38.23 14.55 -3.29
C GLY A 2 -36.77 14.91 -3.48
N SER A 3 -36.05 15.08 -2.37
CA SER A 3 -34.61 15.31 -2.38
C SER A 3 -33.91 14.02 -2.81
N VAL A 4 -33.50 13.94 -4.08
CA VAL A 4 -32.56 12.92 -4.54
C VAL A 4 -31.18 13.32 -4.00
N PHE A 5 -30.86 12.85 -2.79
CA PHE A 5 -29.46 12.78 -2.38
C PHE A 5 -28.82 11.65 -3.20
N GLY A 6 -28.18 12.01 -4.32
CA GLY A 6 -27.37 11.07 -5.09
C GLY A 6 -26.22 10.57 -4.23
N GLY A 7 -26.33 9.33 -3.73
CA GLY A 7 -25.23 8.67 -3.06
C GLY A 7 -24.11 8.37 -4.06
N PHE A 8 -22.94 8.98 -3.88
CA PHE A 8 -21.74 8.60 -4.63
C PHE A 8 -21.33 7.18 -4.21
N GLN A 9 -21.40 6.23 -5.13
CA GLN A 9 -20.90 4.88 -4.92
C GLN A 9 -19.38 4.87 -5.16
N VAL A 10 -18.60 4.69 -4.10
CA VAL A 10 -17.15 4.47 -4.20
C VAL A 10 -16.89 2.97 -4.22
N HIS A 11 -16.37 2.47 -5.33
CA HIS A 11 -15.94 1.08 -5.38
C HIS A 11 -14.50 0.98 -4.89
N CYS A 12 -14.25 -0.08 -4.11
CA CYS A 12 -13.00 -0.25 -3.40
C CYS A 12 -12.62 -1.73 -3.27
N GLY A 13 -11.51 -2.09 -3.92
CA GLY A 13 -10.94 -3.43 -3.91
C GLY A 13 -11.37 -4.29 -5.08
N PHE A 14 -11.55 -5.59 -4.83
CA PHE A 14 -11.72 -6.61 -5.87
C PHE A 14 -13.12 -7.21 -5.81
N ILE A 15 -13.63 -7.65 -6.96
CA ILE A 15 -14.84 -8.50 -6.99
C ILE A 15 -14.49 -9.89 -6.43
N ARG A 16 -15.47 -10.57 -5.84
CA ARG A 16 -15.34 -11.99 -5.47
C ARG A 16 -14.94 -12.80 -6.71
N ASN A 17 -13.96 -13.69 -6.57
CA ASN A 17 -13.27 -14.40 -7.64
C ASN A 17 -12.34 -13.53 -8.52
N GLY A 18 -12.02 -12.29 -8.10
CA GLY A 18 -11.11 -11.38 -8.78
C GLY A 18 -9.62 -11.61 -8.50
N GLY A 19 -9.29 -12.72 -7.82
CA GLY A 19 -7.92 -13.21 -7.68
C GLY A 19 -7.22 -12.98 -6.33
N ALA A 20 -7.62 -11.97 -5.56
CA ALA A 20 -7.06 -11.70 -4.22
C ALA A 20 -7.72 -12.55 -3.10
N GLU A 21 -8.18 -13.75 -3.41
CA GLU A 21 -8.87 -14.61 -2.45
C GLU A 21 -7.89 -15.32 -1.53
N MET A 22 -8.19 -15.27 -0.24
CA MET A 22 -7.47 -16.01 0.78
C MET A 22 -8.01 -17.43 0.87
N ASP A 23 -7.17 -18.36 1.32
CA ASP A 23 -7.61 -19.71 1.67
C ASP A 23 -8.73 -19.65 2.73
N PRO A 24 -9.78 -20.49 2.66
CA PRO A 24 -10.83 -20.54 3.67
C PRO A 24 -10.33 -20.60 5.12
N ALA A 25 -9.23 -21.31 5.39
CA ALA A 25 -8.62 -21.37 6.72
C ALA A 25 -8.08 -20.01 7.17
N ASP A 26 -7.49 -19.25 6.26
CA ASP A 26 -6.99 -17.90 6.52
C ASP A 26 -8.13 -16.90 6.66
N VAL A 27 -9.18 -17.02 5.84
CA VAL A 27 -10.41 -16.22 5.99
C VAL A 27 -11.00 -16.39 7.39
N GLU A 28 -11.07 -17.62 7.91
CA GLU A 28 -11.56 -17.87 9.25
C GLU A 28 -10.61 -17.32 10.33
N TYR A 29 -9.30 -17.50 10.14
CA TYR A 29 -8.30 -16.98 11.08
C TYR A 29 -8.37 -15.46 11.23
N VAL A 30 -8.55 -14.70 10.14
CA VAL A 30 -8.51 -13.23 10.20
C VAL A 30 -9.78 -12.61 10.80
N LYS A 31 -10.88 -13.37 10.94
CA LYS A 31 -12.12 -12.88 11.57
C LYS A 31 -11.96 -12.52 13.04
N LYS A 32 -11.01 -13.12 13.75
CA LYS A 32 -10.71 -12.79 15.16
C LYS A 32 -9.69 -11.66 15.32
N CYS A 33 -9.08 -11.20 14.23
CA CYS A 33 -7.98 -10.25 14.27
C CYS A 33 -8.50 -8.81 14.34
N ARG A 34 -8.57 -8.25 15.55
CA ARG A 34 -8.90 -6.82 15.77
C ARG A 34 -7.70 -5.89 15.65
N PHE A 35 -6.52 -6.38 16.00
CA PHE A 35 -5.25 -5.67 15.87
C PHE A 35 -4.39 -6.43 14.88
N VAL A 36 -3.93 -5.77 13.83
CA VAL A 36 -3.16 -6.41 12.76
C VAL A 36 -1.83 -5.71 12.56
N VAL A 37 -0.75 -6.49 12.53
CA VAL A 37 0.50 -6.08 11.89
C VAL A 37 0.56 -6.81 10.55
N ALA A 38 0.59 -6.05 9.47
CA ALA A 38 0.54 -6.56 8.11
C ALA A 38 1.85 -6.26 7.36
N SER A 39 2.31 -7.23 6.59
CA SER A 39 3.40 -7.07 5.63
C SER A 39 3.09 -7.84 4.35
N GLY A 40 3.94 -7.74 3.34
CA GLY A 40 3.79 -8.54 2.14
C GLY A 40 5.06 -8.68 1.32
N ILE A 41 5.20 -9.84 0.70
CA ILE A 41 6.32 -10.21 -0.16
C ILE A 41 5.74 -10.79 -1.44
N PHE A 42 6.12 -10.21 -2.57
CA PHE A 42 5.65 -10.61 -3.89
C PHE A 42 6.87 -10.83 -4.79
N ASP A 43 6.77 -11.78 -5.71
CA ASP A 43 7.81 -12.05 -6.71
C ASP A 43 9.20 -12.38 -6.10
N GLY A 44 9.20 -12.97 -4.90
CA GLY A 44 10.40 -13.40 -4.17
C GLY A 44 11.35 -12.25 -3.82
N TYR A 45 10.82 -11.03 -3.73
CA TYR A 45 11.63 -9.80 -3.69
C TYR A 45 12.38 -9.58 -2.37
N ASP A 46 11.83 -10.12 -1.28
CA ASP A 46 12.31 -9.97 0.08
C ASP A 46 12.27 -11.32 0.80
N THR A 47 12.96 -11.38 1.93
CA THR A 47 12.87 -12.48 2.89
C THR A 47 12.05 -12.06 4.11
N PRO A 48 11.26 -12.95 4.72
CA PRO A 48 10.55 -12.62 5.96
C PRO A 48 11.53 -12.27 7.10
N HIS A 49 11.46 -11.05 7.61
CA HIS A 49 12.22 -10.62 8.79
C HIS A 49 11.36 -10.69 10.05
N GLN A 50 11.89 -11.27 11.14
CA GLN A 50 11.16 -11.44 12.39
C GLN A 50 11.17 -10.15 13.21
N PRO A 51 10.02 -9.62 13.62
CA PRO A 51 9.96 -8.53 14.58
C PRO A 51 10.72 -8.89 15.86
N SER A 52 11.53 -7.96 16.35
CA SER A 52 12.27 -8.07 17.60
C SER A 52 11.61 -7.21 18.68
N ASN A 53 11.90 -7.52 19.95
CA ASN A 53 11.38 -6.79 21.12
C ASN A 53 9.84 -6.70 21.23
N ILE A 54 9.12 -7.70 20.71
CA ILE A 54 7.66 -7.75 20.83
C ILE A 54 7.27 -8.36 22.18
N SER A 55 6.54 -7.61 22.99
CA SER A 55 6.05 -8.08 24.29
C SER A 55 5.07 -9.25 24.11
N ARG A 56 4.98 -10.10 25.14
CA ARG A 56 4.01 -11.20 25.17
C ARG A 56 2.58 -10.71 24.98
N ARG A 57 2.23 -9.57 25.57
CA ARG A 57 0.90 -8.95 25.42
C ARG A 57 0.61 -8.61 23.96
N SER A 58 1.58 -8.06 23.24
CA SER A 58 1.41 -7.73 21.83
C SER A 58 1.38 -8.96 20.93
N GLN A 59 2.12 -10.02 21.27
CA GLN A 59 2.03 -11.30 20.56
C GLN A 59 0.64 -11.96 20.71
N GLU A 60 -0.02 -11.80 21.87
CA GLU A 60 -1.37 -12.31 22.12
C GLU A 60 -2.46 -11.41 21.49
N LEU A 61 -2.22 -10.10 21.42
CA LEU A 61 -3.20 -9.11 20.95
C LEU A 61 -3.20 -8.96 19.42
N PHE A 62 -2.03 -8.94 18.78
CA PHE A 62 -1.89 -8.65 17.35
C PHE A 62 -1.80 -9.92 16.52
N CYS A 63 -2.53 -9.94 15.41
CA CYS A 63 -2.28 -10.88 14.33
C CYS A 63 -1.16 -10.35 13.43
N PHE A 64 -0.06 -11.10 13.36
CA PHE A 64 1.04 -10.83 12.43
C PHE A 64 0.77 -11.58 11.12
N LEU A 65 0.41 -10.84 10.07
CA LEU A 65 -0.04 -11.36 8.79
C LEU A 65 0.91 -10.93 7.67
N MET A 66 1.40 -11.87 6.88
CA MET A 66 2.28 -11.61 5.75
C MET A 66 1.64 -12.12 4.47
N ALA A 67 1.19 -11.22 3.62
CA ALA A 67 0.61 -11.56 2.32
C ALA A 67 1.71 -11.97 1.33
N VAL A 68 1.55 -13.13 0.69
CA VAL A 68 2.52 -13.67 -0.26
C VAL A 68 1.84 -14.18 -1.53
N ASP A 69 2.51 -14.06 -2.68
CA ASP A 69 2.13 -14.80 -3.88
C ASP A 69 2.74 -16.21 -3.88
N GLN A 70 2.34 -17.02 -4.87
CA GLN A 70 2.78 -18.40 -4.98
C GLN A 70 4.32 -18.49 -5.11
N GLN A 71 4.91 -17.62 -5.92
CA GLN A 71 6.35 -17.59 -6.14
C GLN A 71 7.13 -17.26 -4.86
N SER A 72 6.69 -16.26 -4.10
CA SER A 72 7.32 -15.90 -2.82
C SER A 72 7.13 -17.01 -1.79
N LEU A 73 5.96 -17.65 -1.75
CA LEU A 73 5.74 -18.78 -0.84
C LEU A 73 6.71 -19.94 -1.13
N ASP A 74 6.93 -20.27 -2.40
CA ASP A 74 7.83 -21.36 -2.78
C ASP A 74 9.30 -20.99 -2.50
N PHE A 75 9.71 -19.75 -2.81
CA PHE A 75 11.01 -19.22 -2.41
C PHE A 75 11.23 -19.27 -0.89
N ILE A 76 10.22 -18.92 -0.10
CA ILE A 76 10.29 -18.97 1.37
C ILE A 76 10.44 -20.40 1.86
N LYS A 77 9.70 -21.38 1.30
CA LYS A 77 9.82 -22.79 1.72
C LYS A 77 11.20 -23.37 1.45
N GLU A 78 11.86 -22.93 0.38
CA GLU A 78 13.20 -23.39 0.02
C GLU A 78 14.29 -22.81 0.94
N ASN A 79 14.12 -21.56 1.39
CA ASN A 79 15.17 -20.82 2.10
C ASN A 79 14.93 -20.66 3.60
N VAL A 80 13.69 -20.82 4.08
CA VAL A 80 13.28 -20.54 5.46
C VAL A 80 12.38 -21.64 6.00
N THR A 81 12.48 -21.93 7.29
CA THR A 81 11.63 -22.92 7.95
C THR A 81 10.18 -22.42 8.03
N VAL A 82 9.27 -23.08 7.31
CA VAL A 82 7.83 -22.84 7.38
C VAL A 82 7.16 -23.90 8.27
N ARG A 83 6.47 -23.45 9.32
CA ARG A 83 5.68 -24.31 10.21
C ARG A 83 4.22 -24.34 9.77
N ALA A 84 3.62 -25.52 9.71
CA ALA A 84 2.18 -25.68 9.57
C ALA A 84 1.52 -25.87 10.95
N ASP A 85 0.36 -25.25 11.18
CA ASP A 85 -0.50 -25.56 12.33
C ASP A 85 -1.59 -26.60 11.97
N GLY A 86 -2.23 -27.18 12.99
CA GLY A 86 -3.30 -28.17 12.80
C GLY A 86 -4.60 -27.61 12.20
N HIS A 87 -4.67 -26.30 11.95
CA HIS A 87 -5.81 -25.60 11.37
C HIS A 87 -5.50 -25.06 9.96
N GLY A 88 -4.44 -25.57 9.31
CA GLY A 88 -4.09 -25.23 7.92
C GLY A 88 -3.25 -23.95 7.76
N GLY A 89 -2.87 -23.29 8.85
CA GLY A 89 -2.03 -22.09 8.81
C GLY A 89 -0.56 -22.39 8.55
N LYS A 90 0.07 -21.55 7.72
CA LYS A 90 1.52 -21.58 7.47
C LYS A 90 2.19 -20.41 8.16
N TRP A 91 3.34 -20.65 8.77
CA TRP A 91 3.99 -19.68 9.65
C TRP A 91 5.49 -19.60 9.41
N VAL A 92 6.03 -18.39 9.47
CA VAL A 92 7.47 -18.11 9.55
C VAL A 92 7.70 -17.27 10.80
N GLY A 93 8.25 -17.91 11.84
CA GLY A 93 8.29 -17.35 13.20
C GLY A 93 6.91 -16.89 13.66
N ILE A 94 6.73 -15.59 13.93
CA ILE A 94 5.43 -15.04 14.37
C ILE A 94 4.48 -14.72 13.22
N TRP A 95 4.98 -14.61 11.99
CA TRP A 95 4.18 -14.26 10.82
C TRP A 95 3.35 -15.44 10.35
N ARG A 96 2.03 -15.25 10.24
CA ARG A 96 1.17 -16.14 9.46
C ARG A 96 1.24 -15.75 7.99
N LEU A 97 1.59 -16.69 7.12
CA LEU A 97 1.61 -16.49 5.68
C LEU A 97 0.20 -16.57 5.12
N ILE A 98 -0.23 -15.52 4.43
CA ILE A 98 -1.53 -15.42 3.75
C ILE A 98 -1.28 -15.52 2.25
N LEU A 99 -1.59 -16.67 1.65
CA LEU A 99 -1.36 -16.89 0.23
C LEU A 99 -2.44 -16.20 -0.60
N LEU A 100 -2.04 -15.27 -1.45
CA LEU A 100 -2.86 -14.70 -2.51
C LEU A 100 -2.58 -15.49 -3.80
N LYS A 101 -3.34 -16.58 -4.01
CA LYS A 101 -3.06 -17.58 -5.05
C LYS A 101 -3.10 -17.01 -6.47
N THR A 102 -3.97 -16.04 -6.73
CA THR A 102 -4.16 -15.48 -8.07
C THR A 102 -4.09 -13.96 -8.03
N PRO A 103 -2.91 -13.34 -7.80
CA PRO A 103 -2.84 -11.90 -7.64
C PRO A 103 -3.54 -11.14 -8.80
N PRO A 104 -4.23 -10.02 -8.50
CA PRO A 104 -5.12 -9.34 -9.46
C PRO A 104 -4.38 -8.62 -10.58
N TYR A 105 -3.07 -8.46 -10.48
CA TYR A 105 -2.23 -7.78 -11.47
C TYR A 105 -1.10 -8.69 -11.94
N ASP A 106 -0.60 -8.41 -13.15
CA ASP A 106 0.62 -9.01 -13.66
C ASP A 106 1.84 -8.37 -12.98
N GLU A 107 1.84 -7.06 -12.76
CA GLU A 107 2.91 -6.34 -12.08
C GLU A 107 2.97 -6.64 -10.54
N PRO A 108 4.06 -7.25 -10.04
CA PRO A 108 4.19 -7.61 -8.62
C PRO A 108 4.13 -6.41 -7.66
N ARG A 109 4.69 -5.26 -8.07
CA ARG A 109 4.66 -4.04 -7.25
C ARG A 109 3.25 -3.55 -6.98
N ARG A 110 2.35 -3.71 -7.96
CA ARG A 110 0.94 -3.34 -7.84
C ARG A 110 0.21 -4.33 -6.95
N ASN A 111 0.51 -5.62 -7.07
CA ASN A 111 0.03 -6.64 -6.13
C ASN A 111 0.43 -6.33 -4.68
N GLY A 112 1.66 -5.84 -4.44
CA GLY A 112 2.09 -5.38 -3.12
C GLY A 112 1.27 -4.21 -2.53
N LYS A 113 0.61 -3.41 -3.37
CA LYS A 113 -0.26 -2.32 -2.91
C LYS A 113 -1.58 -2.80 -2.36
N VAL A 114 -1.99 -4.02 -2.70
CA VAL A 114 -3.24 -4.63 -2.25
C VAL A 114 -3.24 -4.81 -0.72
N PRO A 115 -2.35 -5.61 -0.11
CA PRO A 115 -2.34 -5.77 1.33
C PRO A 115 -1.89 -4.51 2.07
N LYS A 116 -1.11 -3.63 1.41
CA LYS A 116 -0.67 -2.34 1.93
C LYS A 116 -1.80 -1.34 2.12
N ILE A 117 -2.53 -1.04 1.06
CA ILE A 117 -3.50 0.05 1.08
C ILE A 117 -4.87 -0.50 1.51
N LEU A 118 -5.24 -1.69 1.05
CA LEU A 118 -6.54 -2.31 1.28
C LEU A 118 -6.55 -3.32 2.45
N THR A 119 -5.73 -3.11 3.48
CA THR A 119 -5.73 -3.98 4.69
C THR A 119 -7.13 -4.14 5.28
N HIS A 120 -7.93 -3.06 5.28
CA HIS A 120 -9.31 -3.07 5.78
C HIS A 120 -10.28 -3.94 4.95
N ARG A 121 -9.93 -4.26 3.69
CA ARG A 121 -10.71 -5.17 2.84
C ARG A 121 -10.26 -6.62 3.02
N LEU A 122 -8.96 -6.85 3.19
CA LEU A 122 -8.43 -8.19 3.46
C LEU A 122 -8.79 -8.66 4.88
N TYR A 123 -8.72 -7.77 5.86
CA TYR A 123 -8.96 -8.08 7.27
C TYR A 123 -10.10 -7.20 7.81
N PRO A 124 -11.36 -7.50 7.44
CA PRO A 124 -12.50 -6.61 7.70
C PRO A 124 -12.90 -6.48 9.17
N GLN A 125 -12.37 -7.33 10.05
CA GLN A 125 -12.58 -7.28 11.49
C GLN A 125 -11.48 -6.49 12.23
N ALA A 126 -10.46 -6.01 11.51
CA ALA A 126 -9.41 -5.20 12.09
C ALA A 126 -9.95 -3.81 12.45
N GLU A 127 -9.76 -3.41 13.70
CA GLU A 127 -10.01 -2.06 14.20
C GLU A 127 -8.75 -1.20 14.01
N TYR A 128 -7.56 -1.80 14.20
CA TYR A 128 -6.27 -1.14 14.03
C TYR A 128 -5.35 -1.98 13.14
N SER A 129 -4.61 -1.33 12.24
CA SER A 129 -3.55 -1.96 11.47
C SER A 129 -2.25 -1.15 11.44
N ILE A 130 -1.14 -1.90 11.40
CA ILE A 130 0.20 -1.39 11.14
C ILE A 130 0.73 -2.11 9.90
N TRP A 131 0.88 -1.40 8.79
CA TRP A 131 1.57 -1.91 7.60
C TRP A 131 3.08 -1.69 7.74
N ILE A 132 3.87 -2.68 7.34
CA ILE A 132 5.34 -2.65 7.33
C ILE A 132 5.84 -3.27 6.01
N ASP A 133 6.74 -2.58 5.31
CA ASP A 133 7.33 -3.07 4.06
C ASP A 133 8.14 -4.37 4.27
N GLY A 134 8.17 -5.26 3.27
CA GLY A 134 8.70 -6.62 3.40
C GLY A 134 10.18 -6.69 3.81
N LYS A 135 10.97 -5.70 3.37
CA LYS A 135 12.39 -5.54 3.71
C LYS A 135 12.68 -5.06 5.14
N MET A 136 11.66 -4.75 5.92
CA MET A 136 11.82 -4.08 7.21
C MET A 136 11.60 -5.05 8.36
N GLU A 137 12.49 -4.97 9.34
CA GLU A 137 12.34 -5.65 10.62
C GLU A 137 11.82 -4.67 11.66
N LEU A 138 10.69 -4.98 12.29
CA LEU A 138 10.12 -4.17 13.35
C LEU A 138 10.91 -4.33 14.65
N MET A 139 11.42 -3.22 15.19
CA MET A 139 12.22 -3.19 16.43
C MET A 139 11.43 -2.75 17.67
N VAL A 140 10.22 -2.22 17.45
CA VAL A 140 9.40 -1.56 18.47
C VAL A 140 8.08 -2.29 18.61
N ASP A 141 7.63 -2.45 19.85
CA ASP A 141 6.37 -3.11 20.14
C ASP A 141 5.18 -2.36 19.47
N PRO A 142 4.31 -3.05 18.72
CA PRO A 142 3.22 -2.43 17.97
C PRO A 142 2.19 -1.73 18.88
N LEU A 143 2.04 -2.17 20.13
CA LEU A 143 1.16 -1.49 21.09
C LEU A 143 1.70 -0.11 21.45
N LEU A 144 3.02 0.04 21.57
CA LEU A 144 3.67 1.35 21.80
C LEU A 144 3.54 2.25 20.56
N MET A 145 3.56 1.67 19.36
CA MET A 145 3.30 2.43 18.13
C MET A 145 1.87 2.98 18.10
N LEU A 146 0.86 2.19 18.46
CA LEU A 146 -0.53 2.68 18.55
C LEU A 146 -0.66 3.79 19.60
N GLU A 147 -0.03 3.62 20.77
CA GLU A 147 -0.03 4.66 21.80
C GLU A 147 0.59 5.96 21.31
N ARG A 148 1.82 5.88 20.75
CA ARG A 148 2.58 7.05 20.33
C ARG A 148 1.95 7.79 19.16
N TYR A 149 1.52 7.07 18.14
CA TYR A 149 1.14 7.67 16.85
C TYR A 149 -0.36 7.94 16.71
N LEU A 150 -1.21 7.16 17.40
CA LEU A 150 -2.65 7.30 17.34
C LEU A 150 -3.22 7.85 18.65
N TRP A 151 -3.10 7.11 19.75
CA TRP A 151 -3.91 7.38 20.95
C TRP A 151 -3.50 8.63 21.72
N ARG A 152 -2.20 8.89 21.88
CA ARG A 152 -1.68 10.01 22.69
C ARG A 152 -2.24 11.36 22.24
N ASP A 153 -2.18 11.61 20.94
CA ASP A 153 -2.61 12.87 20.31
C ASP A 153 -3.97 12.74 19.61
N LYS A 154 -4.68 11.62 19.81
CA LYS A 154 -6.00 11.32 19.22
C LYS A 154 -6.04 11.38 17.69
N ASN A 155 -4.97 10.92 17.06
CA ASN A 155 -4.93 10.69 15.62
C ASN A 155 -5.56 9.35 15.28
N THR A 156 -6.10 9.21 14.08
CA THR A 156 -6.68 7.94 13.58
C THR A 156 -5.89 7.37 12.40
N PHE A 157 -4.97 8.15 11.83
CA PHE A 157 -4.09 7.74 10.75
C PHE A 157 -2.73 8.40 10.93
N ALA A 158 -1.65 7.62 10.80
CA ALA A 158 -0.29 8.10 10.86
C ALA A 158 0.59 7.43 9.80
N ILE A 159 1.49 8.21 9.22
CA ILE A 159 2.40 7.78 8.16
C ILE A 159 3.71 8.56 8.25
N ALA A 160 4.82 7.93 7.89
CA ALA A 160 6.10 8.61 7.92
C ALA A 160 6.19 9.66 6.80
N ARG A 161 6.91 10.76 7.05
CA ARG A 161 7.29 11.73 6.02
C ARG A 161 8.42 11.18 5.16
N HIS A 162 8.37 11.43 3.85
CA HIS A 162 9.47 11.09 2.96
C HIS A 162 10.74 11.88 3.31
N LYS A 163 11.89 11.22 3.22
CA LYS A 163 13.19 11.74 3.69
C LYS A 163 13.72 12.94 2.90
N HIS A 164 13.35 13.11 1.63
CA HIS A 164 13.97 14.10 0.75
C HIS A 164 12.96 14.99 0.03
N HIS A 165 11.92 14.41 -0.53
CA HIS A 165 10.95 15.15 -1.35
C HIS A 165 9.73 15.53 -0.53
N GLN A 166 9.22 16.73 -0.74
CA GLN A 166 8.01 17.24 -0.11
C GLN A 166 6.88 17.39 -1.11
N SER A 167 7.21 17.67 -2.37
CA SER A 167 6.25 17.81 -3.45
C SER A 167 6.18 16.54 -4.30
N ILE A 168 4.98 16.13 -4.71
CA ILE A 168 4.81 15.01 -5.66
C ILE A 168 5.54 15.24 -6.98
N TYR A 169 5.74 16.51 -7.38
CA TYR A 169 6.46 16.89 -8.59
C TYR A 169 7.97 16.68 -8.46
N GLU A 170 8.51 16.89 -7.26
CA GLU A 170 9.92 16.56 -6.96
C GLU A 170 10.13 15.04 -6.98
N GLU A 171 9.19 14.29 -6.41
CA GLU A 171 9.22 12.82 -6.44
C GLU A 171 9.11 12.30 -7.88
N ALA A 172 8.21 12.85 -8.70
CA ALA A 172 8.05 12.48 -10.10
C ALA A 172 9.35 12.72 -10.90
N ASP A 173 9.99 13.87 -10.71
CA ASP A 173 11.28 14.17 -11.33
C ASP A 173 12.39 13.22 -10.86
N ALA A 174 12.45 12.92 -9.56
CA ALA A 174 13.42 11.98 -9.01
C ALA A 174 13.24 10.54 -9.53
N ILE A 175 11.99 10.05 -9.66
CA ILE A 175 11.68 8.74 -10.25
C ILE A 175 12.18 8.69 -11.70
N ASN A 176 11.94 9.75 -12.47
CA ASN A 176 12.38 9.87 -13.86
C ASN A 176 13.91 9.86 -13.99
N ARG A 177 14.62 10.64 -13.16
CA ARG A 177 16.09 10.69 -13.16
C ARG A 177 16.70 9.33 -12.80
N ARG A 178 16.10 8.62 -11.85
CA ARG A 178 16.55 7.29 -11.39
C ARG A 178 16.12 6.14 -12.31
N LYS A 179 15.33 6.40 -13.36
CA LYS A 179 14.77 5.39 -14.28
C LYS A 179 14.04 4.26 -13.54
N ARG A 180 13.28 4.62 -12.51
CA ARG A 180 12.57 3.68 -11.62
C ARG A 180 11.14 3.36 -12.09
N TYR A 181 10.71 3.93 -13.21
CA TYR A 181 9.46 3.64 -13.91
C TYR A 181 9.46 4.27 -15.31
N ALA A 182 8.52 3.87 -16.18
CA ALA A 182 8.36 4.48 -17.50
C ALA A 182 8.13 5.99 -17.39
N ARG A 183 9.05 6.75 -17.97
CA ARG A 183 9.11 8.22 -17.85
C ARG A 183 7.81 8.89 -18.30
N PHE A 184 7.24 8.45 -19.42
CA PHE A 184 6.02 9.06 -19.97
C PHE A 184 4.81 8.87 -19.05
N LEU A 185 4.70 7.72 -18.37
CA LEU A 185 3.62 7.44 -17.42
C LEU A 185 3.73 8.35 -16.19
N ILE A 186 4.95 8.54 -15.66
CA ILE A 186 5.18 9.43 -14.50
C ILE A 186 4.90 10.89 -14.86
N ILE A 187 5.32 11.33 -16.05
CA ILE A 187 5.03 12.68 -16.54
C ILE A 187 3.52 12.88 -16.70
N LEU A 188 2.82 11.94 -17.33
CA LEU A 188 1.38 12.01 -17.50
C LEU A 188 0.64 12.06 -16.16
N HIS A 189 1.03 11.18 -15.22
CA HIS A 189 0.48 11.13 -13.86
C HIS A 189 0.60 12.49 -13.15
N ALA A 190 1.79 13.09 -13.17
CA ALA A 190 2.01 14.40 -12.56
C ALA A 190 1.25 15.53 -13.28
N LYS A 191 1.20 15.50 -14.63
CA LYS A 191 0.47 16.49 -15.43
C LYS A 191 -1.02 16.47 -15.14
N ILE A 192 -1.64 15.30 -15.03
CA ILE A 192 -3.07 15.17 -14.71
C ILE A 192 -3.36 15.82 -13.34
N TYR A 193 -2.54 15.56 -12.33
CA TYR A 193 -2.73 16.19 -11.01
C TYR A 193 -2.57 17.71 -11.05
N PHE A 194 -1.62 18.21 -11.85
CA PHE A 194 -1.47 19.65 -12.05
C PHE A 194 -2.69 20.25 -12.76
N TYR A 195 -3.22 19.58 -13.78
CA TYR A 195 -4.42 19.99 -14.50
C TYR A 195 -5.66 20.01 -13.60
N GLU A 196 -5.77 19.07 -12.66
CA GLU A 196 -6.80 19.01 -11.62
C GLU A 196 -6.62 20.05 -10.50
N GLY A 197 -5.64 20.95 -10.63
CA GLY A 197 -5.42 22.09 -9.75
C GLY A 197 -4.58 21.79 -8.50
N MET A 198 -3.95 20.62 -8.40
CA MET A 198 -3.01 20.35 -7.31
C MET A 198 -1.73 21.16 -7.53
N GLU A 199 -1.58 22.29 -6.83
CA GLU A 199 -0.34 23.05 -6.89
C GLU A 199 0.83 22.28 -6.23
N PRO A 200 2.08 22.53 -6.64
CA PRO A 200 3.25 22.00 -5.94
C PRO A 200 3.23 22.29 -4.43
N TRP A 201 3.79 21.39 -3.64
CA TRP A 201 3.89 21.61 -2.20
C TRP A 201 4.66 22.90 -1.90
N SER A 202 4.16 23.66 -0.91
CA SER A 202 4.85 24.82 -0.35
C SER A 202 4.58 24.93 1.14
N ALA A 203 5.42 25.69 1.86
CA ALA A 203 5.27 25.90 3.30
C ALA A 203 3.96 26.61 3.71
N LYS A 204 3.15 27.08 2.74
CA LYS A 204 1.83 27.67 2.97
C LYS A 204 0.72 26.62 3.10
N LYS A 205 0.96 25.36 2.70
CA LYS A 205 -0.01 24.27 2.83
C LYS A 205 -0.10 23.81 4.28
N ASP A 206 -1.28 23.33 4.68
CA ASP A 206 -1.52 22.77 6.02
C ASP A 206 -0.76 21.44 6.25
N THR A 207 -0.42 20.73 5.17
CA THR A 207 0.34 19.48 5.22
C THR A 207 1.84 19.77 5.27
N ILE A 208 2.58 19.02 6.08
CA ILE A 208 4.04 19.17 6.18
C ILE A 208 4.81 18.64 4.94
N SER A 209 4.14 17.82 4.12
CA SER A 209 4.63 17.20 2.89
C SER A 209 3.45 16.56 2.15
N ASP A 210 3.50 16.56 0.81
CA ASP A 210 2.59 15.78 -0.05
C ASP A 210 3.10 14.34 -0.26
N VAL A 211 4.37 14.07 0.06
CA VAL A 211 5.05 12.80 -0.20
C VAL A 211 5.27 12.02 1.10
N PRO A 212 4.65 10.82 1.26
CA PRO A 212 4.89 9.96 2.40
C PRO A 212 6.10 9.03 2.19
N GLU A 213 6.67 8.57 3.31
CA GLU A 213 7.41 7.31 3.37
C GLU A 213 6.41 6.19 3.64
N GLY A 214 5.93 5.58 2.55
CA GLY A 214 4.87 4.57 2.61
C GLY A 214 5.32 3.24 3.19
N ALA A 215 6.58 3.08 3.59
CA ALA A 215 7.09 1.82 4.12
C ALA A 215 6.48 1.47 5.50
N VAL A 216 5.82 2.42 6.17
CA VAL A 216 5.01 2.20 7.37
C VAL A 216 3.69 2.97 7.29
N ILE A 217 2.58 2.34 7.68
CA ILE A 217 1.27 3.00 7.82
C ILE A 217 0.62 2.51 9.10
N ILE A 218 0.22 3.41 9.98
CA ILE A 218 -0.42 3.09 11.27
C ILE A 218 -1.81 3.70 11.24
N ARG A 219 -2.87 2.91 11.41
CA ARG A 219 -4.23 3.44 11.26
C ARG A 219 -5.27 2.70 12.08
N GLU A 220 -6.26 3.47 12.51
CA GLU A 220 -7.57 3.02 12.93
C GLU A 220 -8.50 2.93 11.72
N HIS A 221 -9.28 1.87 11.62
CA HIS A 221 -10.17 1.57 10.51
C HIS A 221 -11.54 2.28 10.63
N THR A 222 -11.50 3.61 10.63
CA THR A 222 -12.70 4.44 10.54
C THR A 222 -13.27 4.49 9.11
N ALA A 223 -14.53 4.89 8.96
CA ALA A 223 -15.16 5.03 7.64
C ALA A 223 -14.37 5.97 6.71
N LEU A 224 -13.87 7.08 7.25
CA LEU A 224 -13.08 8.05 6.50
C LEU A 224 -11.69 7.53 6.12
N ASN A 225 -10.99 6.85 7.02
CA ASN A 225 -9.66 6.29 6.73
C ASN A 225 -9.74 5.15 5.72
N ASN A 226 -10.82 4.37 5.77
CA ASN A 226 -11.10 3.34 4.79
C ASN A 226 -11.43 3.97 3.43
N LEU A 227 -12.25 5.02 3.38
CA LEU A 227 -12.51 5.79 2.16
C LEU A 227 -11.22 6.37 1.56
N PHE A 228 -10.36 7.00 2.37
CA PHE A 228 -9.04 7.48 1.94
C PHE A 228 -8.23 6.36 1.31
N SER A 229 -8.16 5.20 1.99
CA SER A 229 -7.42 4.04 1.49
C SER A 229 -7.98 3.54 0.15
N CYS A 230 -9.30 3.56 -0.03
CA CYS A 230 -9.95 3.19 -1.28
C CYS A 230 -9.59 4.14 -2.43
N LEU A 231 -9.69 5.46 -2.19
CA LEU A 231 -9.34 6.48 -3.18
C LEU A 231 -7.85 6.41 -3.53
N TRP A 232 -6.98 6.23 -2.54
CA TRP A 232 -5.55 6.09 -2.75
C TRP A 232 -5.21 4.84 -3.57
N PHE A 233 -5.87 3.72 -3.29
CA PHE A 233 -5.71 2.51 -4.10
C PHE A 233 -6.21 2.71 -5.54
N ASN A 234 -7.32 3.43 -5.74
CA ASN A 234 -7.84 3.71 -7.08
C ASN A 234 -6.86 4.54 -7.91
N GLU A 235 -6.19 5.52 -7.31
CA GLU A 235 -5.15 6.31 -7.98
C GLU A 235 -3.91 5.47 -8.34
N VAL A 236 -3.47 4.62 -7.41
CA VAL A 236 -2.40 3.64 -7.65
C VAL A 236 -2.78 2.67 -8.78
N ASN A 237 -4.05 2.23 -8.81
CA ASN A 237 -4.57 1.33 -9.82
C ASN A 237 -4.68 2.00 -11.20
N LEU A 238 -5.12 3.26 -11.25
CA LEU A 238 -5.35 3.99 -12.48
C LEU A 238 -4.04 4.37 -13.18
N PHE A 239 -3.05 4.81 -12.39
CA PHE A 239 -1.77 5.27 -12.92
C PHE A 239 -0.64 4.29 -12.60
N THR A 240 0.36 4.76 -11.87
CA THR A 240 1.56 4.00 -11.55
C THR A 240 1.48 3.44 -10.13
N PRO A 241 2.14 2.31 -9.83
CA PRO A 241 2.18 1.76 -8.48
C PRO A 241 3.05 2.60 -7.51
N ARG A 242 3.45 3.82 -7.91
CA ARG A 242 4.20 4.77 -7.08
C ARG A 242 3.21 5.52 -6.17
N ASP A 243 2.86 4.84 -5.09
CA ASP A 243 1.97 5.33 -4.03
C ASP A 243 2.38 6.69 -3.42
N GLN A 244 3.66 7.04 -3.49
CA GLN A 244 4.19 8.36 -3.13
C GLN A 244 3.63 9.52 -3.97
N LEU A 245 3.29 9.27 -5.25
CA LEU A 245 2.72 10.27 -6.14
C LEU A 245 1.24 10.51 -5.84
N SER A 246 0.50 9.43 -5.56
CA SER A 246 -0.96 9.48 -5.40
C SER A 246 -1.43 9.88 -4.01
N PHE A 247 -0.63 9.64 -2.96
CA PHE A 247 -1.02 9.96 -1.58
C PHE A 247 -1.40 11.43 -1.42
N GLY A 248 -0.50 12.34 -1.81
CA GLY A 248 -0.71 13.78 -1.67
C GLY A 248 -1.90 14.29 -2.48
N TYR A 249 -2.18 13.67 -3.63
CA TYR A 249 -3.34 14.02 -4.45
C TYR A 249 -4.66 13.64 -3.77
N VAL A 250 -4.76 12.45 -3.16
CA VAL A 250 -5.97 12.07 -2.43
C VAL A 250 -6.17 12.94 -1.18
N VAL A 251 -5.09 13.29 -0.49
CA VAL A 251 -5.14 14.26 0.62
C VAL A 251 -5.67 15.61 0.13
N TYR A 252 -5.15 16.12 -0.98
CA TYR A 252 -5.63 17.35 -1.60
C TYR A 252 -7.14 17.29 -1.93
N ARG A 253 -7.60 16.19 -2.53
CA ARG A 253 -9.01 16.00 -2.90
C ARG A 253 -9.96 15.88 -1.71
N LEU A 254 -9.51 15.28 -0.60
CA LEU A 254 -10.31 15.19 0.63
C LEU A 254 -10.22 16.46 1.50
N GLY A 255 -9.18 17.27 1.32
CA GLY A 255 -8.98 18.50 2.06
C GLY A 255 -9.02 18.30 3.57
N SER A 256 -9.66 19.23 4.28
CA SER A 256 -9.74 19.22 5.74
C SER A 256 -10.56 18.08 6.33
N ALA A 257 -11.29 17.31 5.52
CA ALA A 257 -12.03 16.15 5.98
C ALA A 257 -11.06 15.07 6.48
N PHE A 258 -9.97 14.82 5.75
CA PHE A 258 -8.97 13.80 6.10
C PHE A 258 -7.85 14.38 6.95
N LYS A 259 -7.80 13.96 8.21
CA LYS A 259 -6.74 14.32 9.16
C LYS A 259 -5.82 13.14 9.37
N PHE A 260 -4.52 13.39 9.29
CA PHE A 260 -3.49 12.39 9.50
C PHE A 260 -2.29 13.01 10.20
N PHE A 261 -1.56 12.17 10.94
CA PHE A 261 -0.31 12.54 11.57
C PHE A 261 0.86 12.08 10.71
N MET A 262 1.59 13.04 10.15
CA MET A 262 2.79 12.73 9.39
C MET A 262 4.03 12.92 10.27
N PHE A 263 4.63 11.83 10.73
CA PHE A 263 5.76 11.88 11.65
C PHE A 263 7.09 11.98 10.89
N PRO A 264 8.13 12.60 11.48
CA PRO A 264 9.39 12.85 10.79
C PRO A 264 10.16 11.55 10.51
N ASN A 265 10.99 11.58 9.45
CA ASN A 265 11.75 10.41 9.02
C ASN A 265 12.76 9.90 10.09
N CYS A 266 13.21 10.74 11.01
CA CYS A 266 14.06 10.30 12.13
C CYS A 266 13.35 9.30 13.05
N GLU A 267 12.06 9.51 13.34
CA GLU A 267 11.26 8.55 14.10
C GLU A 267 11.09 7.25 13.32
N TYR A 268 10.84 7.32 12.01
CA TYR A 268 10.81 6.14 11.13
C TYR A 268 12.08 5.29 11.25
N ASN A 269 13.27 5.90 11.21
CA ASN A 269 14.54 5.16 11.32
C ASN A 269 14.76 4.50 12.70
N SER A 270 14.02 4.93 13.73
CA SER A 270 14.10 4.33 15.08
C SER A 270 13.17 3.12 15.27
N LEU A 271 12.21 2.93 14.36
CA LEU A 271 11.21 1.86 14.45
C LEU A 271 11.69 0.55 13.83
N PHE A 272 12.67 0.59 12.92
CA PHE A 272 12.98 -0.54 12.04
C PHE A 272 14.46 -0.73 11.75
N ILE A 273 14.87 -1.98 11.51
CA ILE A 273 16.10 -2.32 10.79
C ILE A 273 15.75 -2.52 9.31
N LEU A 274 16.52 -1.87 8.44
CA LEU A 274 16.35 -1.97 6.99
C LEU A 274 17.27 -3.05 6.43
N HIS A 275 16.69 -4.07 5.79
CA HIS A 275 17.43 -5.13 5.11
C HIS A 275 17.52 -4.87 3.59
N SER A 276 18.50 -5.51 2.97
CA SER A 276 18.70 -5.47 1.52
C SER A 276 17.69 -6.38 0.81
N HIS A 277 17.21 -5.94 -0.35
CA HIS A 277 16.38 -6.78 -1.22
C HIS A 277 17.17 -7.99 -1.72
N THR A 278 16.48 -9.11 -1.94
CA THR A 278 17.10 -10.34 -2.49
C THR A 278 17.53 -10.16 -3.94
N ARG A 279 16.88 -9.24 -4.66
CA ARG A 279 17.17 -8.88 -6.05
C ARG A 279 16.79 -7.44 -6.35
N GLU A 280 17.17 -6.94 -7.51
CA GLU A 280 16.62 -5.67 -8.02
C GLU A 280 15.22 -5.92 -8.60
N HIS A 281 14.29 -5.00 -8.34
CA HIS A 281 13.00 -5.05 -9.00
C HIS A 281 13.21 -4.68 -10.46
N SER A 282 12.78 -5.54 -11.37
CA SER A 282 12.62 -5.21 -12.78
C SER A 282 11.18 -5.50 -13.19
N SER A 283 10.35 -4.46 -13.28
CA SER A 283 9.08 -4.56 -14.01
C SER A 283 9.37 -4.26 -15.47
N VAL A 284 8.82 -5.05 -16.39
CA VAL A 284 9.01 -4.83 -17.84
C VAL A 284 8.51 -3.43 -18.24
N VAL A 285 7.50 -2.92 -17.52
CA VAL A 285 6.95 -1.56 -17.67
C VAL A 285 7.98 -0.48 -17.34
N GLU A 286 8.98 -0.72 -16.49
CA GLU A 286 10.00 0.28 -16.16
C GLU A 286 10.87 0.68 -17.35
N TRP A 287 11.02 -0.22 -18.33
CA TRP A 287 11.95 -0.07 -19.45
C TRP A 287 11.30 0.49 -20.72
N VAL A 288 9.99 0.74 -20.68
CA VAL A 288 9.21 1.19 -21.84
C VAL A 288 9.56 2.62 -22.19
N LYS A 289 9.87 2.86 -23.47
CA LYS A 289 10.38 4.14 -23.96
C LYS A 289 9.30 5.04 -24.55
N SER A 290 8.18 4.48 -25.03
CA SER A 290 7.09 5.26 -25.62
C SER A 290 5.70 4.68 -25.38
N LEU A 291 4.67 5.52 -25.58
CA LEU A 291 3.27 5.11 -25.58
C LEU A 291 2.97 4.06 -26.66
N ASP A 292 3.59 4.17 -27.84
CA ASP A 292 3.38 3.21 -28.92
C ASP A 292 3.94 1.83 -28.59
N GLU A 293 5.12 1.79 -27.94
CA GLU A 293 5.70 0.55 -27.42
C GLU A 293 4.79 -0.08 -26.36
N PHE A 294 4.28 0.72 -25.43
CA PHE A 294 3.35 0.28 -24.40
C PHE A 294 2.02 -0.28 -24.97
N LYS A 295 1.48 0.35 -26.02
CA LYS A 295 0.20 -0.01 -26.64
C LYS A 295 0.28 -1.22 -27.58
N ARG A 296 1.47 -1.64 -28.01
CA ARG A 296 1.64 -2.79 -28.89
C ARG A 296 1.34 -4.10 -28.14
N ASN A 297 0.26 -4.78 -28.52
CA ASN A 297 -0.18 -6.07 -27.96
C ASN A 297 0.88 -7.18 -28.01
N THR A 298 1.90 -7.07 -28.86
CA THR A 298 2.97 -8.07 -29.00
C THR A 298 4.05 -8.00 -27.91
N THR A 299 4.06 -6.95 -27.08
CA THR A 299 5.14 -6.73 -26.11
C THR A 299 4.89 -7.32 -24.71
N GLY A 300 3.65 -7.74 -24.41
CA GLY A 300 3.27 -8.20 -23.07
C GLY A 300 3.35 -7.11 -21.98
N LEU A 301 3.49 -5.84 -22.36
CA LEU A 301 3.66 -4.69 -21.46
C LEU A 301 2.35 -4.17 -20.87
N LYS A 302 1.23 -4.50 -21.51
CA LYS A 302 -0.10 -4.13 -21.07
C LYS A 302 -0.59 -5.18 -20.08
N GLU A 303 -0.97 -4.72 -18.88
CA GLU A 303 -1.63 -5.55 -17.88
C GLU A 303 -2.78 -6.34 -18.52
N SER A 304 -2.66 -7.67 -18.50
CA SER A 304 -3.68 -8.61 -18.99
C SER A 304 -4.68 -8.94 -17.89
N ARG A 305 -4.24 -8.86 -16.62
CA ARG A 305 -5.06 -8.91 -15.42
C ARG A 305 -5.19 -7.51 -14.82
N GLY A 306 -6.37 -7.21 -14.27
CA GLY A 306 -6.59 -5.93 -13.62
C GLY A 306 -7.55 -6.08 -12.45
N GLY A 307 -7.17 -5.51 -11.30
CA GLY A 307 -8.12 -5.25 -10.22
C GLY A 307 -9.16 -4.23 -10.66
N LEU A 308 -10.39 -4.39 -10.17
CA LEU A 308 -11.51 -3.52 -10.50
C LEU A 308 -11.47 -2.24 -9.66
N GLY A 309 -10.50 -1.37 -9.96
CA GLY A 309 -10.52 0.01 -9.50
C GLY A 309 -11.64 0.75 -10.21
N LEU A 310 -12.81 0.81 -9.59
CA LEU A 310 -13.96 1.52 -10.15
C LEU A 310 -14.07 2.88 -9.45
N TRP A 311 -13.46 3.91 -10.04
CA TRP A 311 -13.85 5.29 -9.79
C TRP A 311 -13.43 6.19 -10.96
N MET A 312 -14.38 6.92 -11.54
CA MET A 312 -14.10 8.06 -12.42
C MET A 312 -15.02 9.24 -12.08
N PRO A 313 -14.43 10.34 -11.58
CA PRO A 313 -14.93 11.68 -11.84
C PRO A 313 -13.72 12.61 -11.93
N TYR A 314 -12.86 12.39 -12.93
CA TYR A 314 -12.02 13.47 -13.42
C TYR A 314 -12.95 14.39 -14.22
N PRO A 315 -13.16 15.65 -13.79
CA PRO A 315 -13.98 16.60 -14.54
C PRO A 315 -13.34 16.96 -15.90
N GLY A 316 -12.02 16.79 -16.04
CA GLY A 316 -11.30 16.92 -17.30
C GLY A 316 -11.30 15.66 -18.16
N ASP A 317 -11.26 15.84 -19.48
CA ASP A 317 -10.98 14.75 -20.42
C ASP A 317 -9.53 14.29 -20.25
N LEU A 318 -9.32 13.08 -19.73
CA LEU A 318 -7.98 12.51 -19.55
C LEU A 318 -7.25 12.30 -20.88
N ASP A 319 -7.97 12.18 -22.00
CA ASP A 319 -7.37 12.07 -23.33
C ASP A 319 -6.81 13.42 -23.84
N SER A 320 -7.13 14.53 -23.15
CA SER A 320 -6.70 15.89 -23.51
C SER A 320 -5.36 16.33 -22.91
N VAL A 321 -4.71 15.51 -22.06
CA VAL A 321 -3.50 15.84 -21.27
C VAL A 321 -2.24 15.09 -21.75
#